data_AF-A0A959H7D6-F1
#
_entry.id   AF-A0A959H7D6-F1
#
_cell.length_a   1.000
_cell.length_b   1.000
_cell.length_c   1.000
_cell.angle_alpha   90.00
_cell.angle_beta   90.00
_cell.angle_gamma   90.00
#
_symmetry.space_group_name_H-M   'P 1'
#
loop_
_entity.id
_entity.type
_entity.pdbx_description
1 polymer ?
#
loop_
_entity_poly.entity_id
_entity_poly.type
_entity_poly.pdbx_seq_one_letter_code
_entity_poly.pdbx_strand_id
1 'polypeptide(L)'
;MKSQADITSRFADLDGVRYLPGKKITYDASILVNLEEGSYDIEEAVLNVEDNAFKVDGTIESWESGTYFDLFASGDDGNLEGVLALLPEQYAKSLQDFSSSGKFVFNALVKGQYNERQNPELRVEFGLQDGRLSSPRLDNPLKDVSFNAVFTNGKFRDNSSSVFTLESFKGYFNRELVEMRLEVANFDEPVIDFSLDGVAPLESVYGLLGNPKVTGGSGEVEIKELRLKGAYKDMIDPGRIARVEASGSLEFDDAALSIKDEEILFDRGELRLEGNRMAVEGLRIEGAGSDISFMGSAYNILPVFFADSLNSQDVELLFDASLVAKTLDIDRLMKFSTLTAEEEQAPEEVKDSLKVAVVQKRQTVTSFLKGSFNADVEAFNYNLIEGNNFKGKLEFDNNIMGIRGEVAAFNGQLLLDGKTYFQDEPYLEAKLTCKAIDVTEFFRQSENFGQDVLQSQNLKGKLDALIAIYAYWDKEGNFDMDKLRVLAGVA
;
A
#
# COMPACT_ATOMS: atom_id res chain seq x y z
N MET A 1 -48.49 -12.56 -17.92
CA MET A 1 -48.68 -11.58 -16.84
C MET A 1 -47.77 -10.39 -17.14
N LYS A 2 -48.24 -9.16 -16.96
CA LYS A 2 -47.37 -7.97 -16.93
C LYS A 2 -47.21 -7.52 -15.50
N SER A 3 -45.99 -7.23 -15.06
CA SER A 3 -45.69 -6.81 -13.70
C SER A 3 -44.68 -5.67 -13.72
N GLN A 4 -44.90 -4.67 -12.87
CA GLN A 4 -43.95 -3.57 -12.67
C GLN A 4 -43.86 -3.24 -11.19
N ALA A 5 -42.68 -2.82 -10.71
CA ALA A 5 -42.51 -2.37 -9.34
C ALA A 5 -41.43 -1.30 -9.21
N ASP A 6 -41.56 -0.52 -8.14
CA ASP A 6 -40.56 0.40 -7.62
C ASP A 6 -40.24 -0.04 -6.18
N ILE A 7 -38.98 -0.37 -5.93
CA ILE A 7 -38.51 -1.06 -4.73
C ILE A 7 -37.33 -0.27 -4.18
N THR A 8 -37.39 0.08 -2.89
CA THR A 8 -36.19 0.46 -2.14
C THR A 8 -35.73 -0.75 -1.34
N SER A 9 -34.61 -1.36 -1.76
CA SER A 9 -34.04 -2.51 -1.10
C SER A 9 -33.49 -2.13 0.26
N ARG A 10 -33.85 -2.85 1.32
CA ARG A 10 -33.12 -2.77 2.58
C ARG A 10 -31.77 -3.48 2.44
N PHE A 11 -31.82 -4.73 1.98
CA PHE A 11 -30.73 -5.59 1.51
C PHE A 11 -31.34 -6.92 1.06
N ALA A 12 -30.62 -7.69 0.23
CA ALA A 12 -30.83 -9.12 0.04
C ALA A 12 -29.72 -9.88 0.79
N ASP A 13 -30.07 -10.95 1.50
CA ASP A 13 -29.10 -11.77 2.25
C ASP A 13 -28.96 -13.13 1.57
N LEU A 14 -27.72 -13.49 1.26
CA LEU A 14 -27.37 -14.82 0.74
C LEU A 14 -26.20 -15.34 1.57
N ASP A 15 -26.45 -16.37 2.37
CA ASP A 15 -25.48 -17.01 3.27
C ASP A 15 -24.72 -16.01 4.17
N GLY A 16 -25.42 -14.99 4.69
CA GLY A 16 -24.86 -13.96 5.55
C GLY A 16 -24.12 -12.83 4.82
N VAL A 17 -24.06 -12.88 3.48
CA VAL A 17 -23.55 -11.78 2.65
C VAL A 17 -24.72 -10.90 2.22
N ARG A 18 -24.59 -9.59 2.47
CA ARG A 18 -25.61 -8.61 2.11
C ARG A 18 -25.33 -8.00 0.73
N TYR A 19 -26.35 -8.04 -0.11
CA TYR A 19 -26.39 -7.47 -1.45
C TYR A 19 -27.39 -6.31 -1.51
N LEU A 20 -27.14 -5.36 -2.41
CA LEU A 20 -28.04 -4.25 -2.72
C LEU A 20 -28.56 -3.48 -1.48
N PRO A 21 -27.72 -3.15 -0.46
CA PRO A 21 -28.19 -2.43 0.71
C PRO A 21 -28.61 -1.00 0.35
N GLY A 22 -29.83 -0.61 0.70
CA GLY A 22 -30.36 0.73 0.45
C GLY A 22 -30.57 1.10 -1.02
N LYS A 23 -30.47 0.13 -1.95
CA LYS A 23 -30.50 0.41 -3.40
C LYS A 23 -31.91 0.61 -3.93
N LYS A 24 -32.08 1.55 -4.86
CA LYS A 24 -33.31 1.71 -5.65
C LYS A 24 -33.33 0.69 -6.77
N ILE A 25 -34.42 -0.04 -6.88
CA ILE A 25 -34.61 -1.08 -7.89
C ILE A 25 -35.98 -0.87 -8.51
N THR A 26 -36.06 -0.81 -9.83
CA THR A 26 -37.33 -0.84 -10.55
C THR A 26 -37.32 -1.98 -11.56
N TYR A 27 -38.49 -2.53 -11.86
CA TYR A 27 -38.60 -3.47 -12.97
C TYR A 27 -39.90 -3.30 -13.74
N ASP A 28 -39.87 -3.66 -15.02
CA ASP A 28 -41.03 -3.89 -15.88
C ASP A 28 -40.83 -5.23 -16.60
N ALA A 29 -41.76 -6.17 -16.46
CA ALA A 29 -41.60 -7.56 -16.90
C ALA A 29 -42.86 -8.14 -17.55
N SER A 30 -42.68 -8.87 -18.65
CA SER A 30 -43.65 -9.79 -19.26
C SER A 30 -43.27 -11.23 -18.93
N ILE A 31 -44.15 -11.92 -18.20
CA ILE A 31 -43.90 -13.27 -17.70
C ILE A 31 -45.05 -14.21 -18.10
N LEU A 32 -44.76 -15.30 -18.81
CA LEU A 32 -45.71 -16.40 -18.99
C LEU A 32 -45.61 -17.33 -17.77
N VAL A 33 -46.75 -17.60 -17.14
CA VAL A 33 -46.80 -18.36 -15.88
C VAL A 33 -47.59 -19.64 -16.11
N ASN A 34 -46.94 -20.78 -15.95
CA ASN A 34 -47.58 -22.09 -15.89
C ASN A 34 -47.50 -22.63 -14.46
N LEU A 35 -48.55 -22.42 -13.67
CA LEU A 35 -48.61 -22.89 -12.28
C LEU A 35 -48.73 -24.41 -12.15
N GLU A 36 -49.23 -25.11 -13.18
CA GLU A 36 -49.34 -26.58 -13.16
C GLU A 36 -47.97 -27.23 -13.33
N GLU A 37 -47.12 -26.67 -14.19
CA GLU A 37 -45.74 -27.14 -14.43
C GLU A 37 -44.71 -26.42 -13.54
N GLY A 38 -45.12 -25.40 -12.78
CA GLY A 38 -44.22 -24.59 -11.96
C GLY A 38 -43.22 -23.76 -12.77
N SER A 39 -43.55 -23.43 -14.02
CA SER A 39 -42.66 -22.72 -14.96
C SER A 39 -43.04 -21.24 -15.10
N TYR A 40 -42.01 -20.40 -15.21
CA TYR A 40 -42.09 -18.95 -15.36
C TYR A 40 -41.14 -18.53 -16.48
N ASP A 41 -41.68 -18.22 -17.66
CA ASP A 41 -40.90 -17.72 -18.79
C ASP A 41 -40.94 -16.20 -18.80
N ILE A 42 -39.78 -15.58 -18.55
CA ILE A 42 -39.55 -14.14 -18.64
C ILE A 42 -39.26 -13.85 -20.12
N GLU A 43 -40.29 -13.39 -20.85
CA GLU A 43 -40.15 -13.04 -22.27
C GLU A 43 -39.27 -11.81 -22.46
N GLU A 44 -39.47 -10.82 -21.58
CA GLU A 44 -38.72 -9.58 -21.54
C GLU A 44 -38.91 -8.96 -20.16
N ALA A 45 -37.81 -8.62 -19.49
CA ALA A 45 -37.83 -7.78 -18.30
C ALA A 45 -36.73 -6.73 -18.38
N VAL A 46 -37.03 -5.51 -17.97
CA VAL A 46 -36.03 -4.46 -17.76
C VAL A 46 -35.92 -4.24 -16.26
N LEU A 47 -34.79 -4.63 -15.68
CA LEU A 47 -34.43 -4.43 -14.28
C LEU A 47 -33.50 -3.22 -14.20
N ASN A 48 -33.91 -2.16 -13.51
CA ASN A 48 -33.04 -1.04 -13.19
C ASN A 48 -32.52 -1.18 -11.76
N VAL A 49 -31.21 -1.08 -11.58
CA VAL A 49 -30.56 -0.96 -10.27
C VAL A 49 -29.83 0.37 -10.25
N GLU A 50 -30.28 1.28 -9.38
CA GLU A 50 -29.92 2.70 -9.44
C GLU A 50 -30.16 3.25 -10.86
N ASP A 51 -29.12 3.78 -11.51
CA ASP A 51 -29.19 4.37 -12.85
C ASP A 51 -28.86 3.37 -13.98
N ASN A 52 -28.76 2.06 -13.68
CA ASN A 52 -28.32 1.05 -14.64
C ASN A 52 -29.45 0.09 -15.02
N ALA A 53 -29.72 -0.01 -16.33
CA ALA A 53 -30.75 -0.87 -16.89
C ALA A 53 -30.16 -2.20 -17.39
N PHE A 54 -30.77 -3.30 -16.97
CA PHE A 54 -30.43 -4.66 -17.39
C PHE A 54 -31.65 -5.31 -18.03
N LYS A 55 -31.52 -5.76 -19.28
CA LYS A 55 -32.52 -6.58 -19.97
C LYS A 55 -32.34 -8.02 -19.51
N VAL A 56 -33.40 -8.65 -19.02
CA VAL A 56 -33.40 -10.02 -18.49
C VAL A 56 -34.44 -10.84 -19.24
N ASP A 57 -34.05 -12.03 -19.67
CA ASP A 57 -34.91 -13.02 -20.30
C ASP A 57 -34.53 -14.45 -19.86
N GLY A 58 -35.44 -15.39 -20.07
CA GLY A 58 -35.21 -16.81 -19.81
C GLY A 58 -36.27 -17.44 -18.93
N THR A 59 -35.96 -18.61 -18.37
CA THR A 59 -36.95 -19.47 -17.70
C THR A 59 -36.52 -19.79 -16.28
N ILE A 60 -37.51 -19.82 -15.38
CA ILE A 60 -37.39 -20.35 -14.02
C ILE A 60 -38.38 -21.49 -13.86
N GLU A 61 -37.92 -22.65 -13.40
CA GLU A 61 -38.79 -23.81 -13.13
C GLU A 61 -38.68 -24.26 -11.68
N SER A 62 -39.81 -24.46 -11.04
CA SER A 62 -39.90 -24.97 -9.67
C SER A 62 -40.08 -26.49 -9.70
N TRP A 63 -39.06 -27.23 -9.27
CA TRP A 63 -39.09 -28.69 -9.17
C TRP A 63 -39.11 -29.15 -7.71
N GLU A 64 -39.50 -30.41 -7.46
CA GLU A 64 -39.41 -30.98 -6.09
C GLU A 64 -37.96 -31.03 -5.57
N SER A 65 -36.98 -31.12 -6.46
CA SER A 65 -35.56 -31.24 -6.11
C SER A 65 -34.82 -29.89 -6.02
N GLY A 66 -35.49 -28.77 -6.32
CA GLY A 66 -34.89 -27.44 -6.32
C GLY A 66 -35.49 -26.52 -7.38
N THR A 67 -34.87 -25.36 -7.59
CA THR A 67 -35.26 -24.42 -8.65
C THR A 67 -34.28 -24.52 -9.80
N TYR A 68 -34.76 -24.67 -11.03
CA TYR A 68 -33.93 -24.57 -12.22
C TYR A 68 -33.98 -23.15 -12.78
N PHE A 69 -32.81 -22.62 -13.11
CA PHE A 69 -32.64 -21.32 -13.75
C PHE A 69 -32.05 -21.53 -15.15
N ASP A 70 -32.57 -20.81 -16.13
CA ASP A 70 -31.91 -20.55 -17.42
C ASP A 70 -32.16 -19.08 -17.74
N LEU A 71 -31.43 -18.21 -17.05
CA LEU A 71 -31.61 -16.77 -17.10
C LEU A 71 -30.41 -16.12 -17.79
N PHE A 72 -30.69 -15.18 -18.68
CA PHE A 72 -29.72 -14.31 -19.30
C PHE A 72 -30.05 -12.86 -18.96
N ALA A 73 -29.02 -12.08 -18.64
CA ALA A 73 -29.13 -10.65 -18.43
C ALA A 73 -28.09 -9.93 -19.29
N SER A 74 -28.45 -8.79 -19.88
CA SER A 74 -27.56 -7.95 -20.68
C SER A 74 -27.75 -6.46 -20.39
N GLY A 75 -26.70 -5.68 -20.57
CA GLY A 75 -26.74 -4.22 -20.46
C GLY A 75 -25.74 -3.58 -21.44
N ASP A 76 -26.21 -2.61 -22.22
CA ASP A 76 -25.46 -1.88 -23.24
C ASP A 76 -25.31 -0.37 -22.96
N ASP A 77 -26.09 0.15 -22.01
CA ASP A 77 -26.08 1.55 -21.56
C ASP A 77 -25.59 1.70 -20.10
N GLY A 78 -24.89 0.69 -19.57
CA GLY A 78 -24.39 0.67 -18.20
C GLY A 78 -23.04 1.36 -18.01
N ASN A 79 -22.53 1.29 -16.78
CA ASN A 79 -21.18 1.72 -16.43
C ASN A 79 -20.58 0.83 -15.31
N LEU A 80 -19.29 1.03 -15.02
CA LEU A 80 -18.56 0.36 -13.93
C LEU A 80 -19.26 0.56 -12.59
N GLU A 81 -19.74 1.76 -12.29
CA GLU A 81 -20.47 2.09 -11.06
C GLU A 81 -21.70 1.20 -10.89
N GLY A 82 -22.41 0.92 -11.98
CA GLY A 82 -23.54 0.01 -12.03
C GLY A 82 -23.21 -1.41 -11.68
N VAL A 83 -22.12 -1.94 -12.25
CA VAL A 83 -21.66 -3.30 -11.92
C VAL A 83 -21.18 -3.37 -10.48
N LEU A 84 -20.44 -2.36 -9.99
CA LEU A 84 -20.00 -2.29 -8.60
C LEU A 84 -21.18 -2.17 -7.62
N ALA A 85 -22.28 -1.53 -8.01
CA ALA A 85 -23.49 -1.44 -7.19
C ALA A 85 -24.18 -2.79 -6.97
N LEU A 86 -23.92 -3.79 -7.81
CA LEU A 86 -24.42 -5.17 -7.65
C LEU A 86 -23.60 -5.96 -6.63
N LEU A 87 -22.37 -5.53 -6.32
CA LEU A 87 -21.48 -6.23 -5.41
C LEU A 87 -21.78 -5.87 -3.95
N PRO A 88 -21.55 -6.80 -3.00
CA PRO A 88 -21.48 -6.48 -1.59
C PRO A 88 -20.50 -5.34 -1.31
N GLU A 89 -20.87 -4.46 -0.38
CA GLU A 89 -20.12 -3.23 -0.07
C GLU A 89 -18.65 -3.51 0.27
N GLN A 90 -18.39 -4.60 1.01
CA GLN A 90 -17.02 -5.00 1.39
C GLN A 90 -16.11 -5.30 0.20
N TYR A 91 -16.67 -5.74 -0.94
CA TYR A 91 -15.91 -6.03 -2.15
C TYR A 91 -15.86 -4.81 -3.09
N ALA A 92 -16.88 -3.97 -3.07
CA ALA A 92 -16.94 -2.75 -3.88
C ALA A 92 -16.10 -1.59 -3.31
N LYS A 93 -15.88 -1.54 -1.99
CA LYS A 93 -15.33 -0.38 -1.28
C LYS A 93 -14.06 0.21 -1.89
N SER A 94 -13.10 -0.63 -2.30
CA SER A 94 -11.83 -0.15 -2.87
C SER A 94 -11.96 0.44 -4.29
N LEU A 95 -13.06 0.15 -4.97
CA LEU A 95 -13.34 0.56 -6.35
C LEU A 95 -14.53 1.52 -6.46
N GLN A 96 -15.27 1.78 -5.37
CA GLN A 96 -16.51 2.58 -5.39
C GLN A 96 -16.31 4.03 -5.87
N ASP A 97 -15.09 4.55 -5.71
CA ASP A 97 -14.71 5.90 -6.13
C ASP A 97 -14.28 5.94 -7.60
N PHE A 98 -14.32 4.81 -8.31
CA PHE A 98 -14.06 4.75 -9.74
C PHE A 98 -15.34 4.83 -10.54
N SER A 99 -15.25 5.58 -11.61
CA SER A 99 -16.35 5.97 -12.46
C SER A 99 -15.98 5.78 -13.92
N SER A 100 -16.91 5.31 -14.76
CA SER A 100 -16.64 5.06 -16.17
C SER A 100 -17.66 5.69 -17.11
N SER A 101 -17.20 6.05 -18.30
CA SER A 101 -18.06 6.47 -19.41
C SER A 101 -17.52 5.91 -20.72
N GLY A 102 -18.40 5.71 -21.70
CA GLY A 102 -18.04 5.10 -22.98
C GLY A 102 -18.96 3.94 -23.29
N LYS A 103 -18.56 3.10 -24.25
CA LYS A 103 -19.35 1.94 -24.63
C LYS A 103 -19.09 0.82 -23.62
N PHE A 104 -20.04 0.59 -22.74
CA PHE A 104 -20.00 -0.47 -21.75
C PHE A 104 -20.83 -1.66 -22.22
N VAL A 105 -20.35 -2.87 -21.94
CA VAL A 105 -21.09 -4.11 -22.21
C VAL A 105 -21.12 -4.92 -20.94
N PHE A 106 -22.29 -5.45 -20.62
CA PHE A 106 -22.52 -6.37 -19.51
C PHE A 106 -23.35 -7.56 -20.00
N ASN A 107 -22.96 -8.77 -19.62
CA ASN A 107 -23.72 -9.98 -19.80
C ASN A 107 -23.63 -10.84 -18.54
N ALA A 108 -24.73 -11.47 -18.11
CA ALA A 108 -24.73 -12.45 -17.05
C ALA A 108 -25.59 -13.66 -17.44
N LEU A 109 -25.10 -14.85 -17.08
CA LEU A 109 -25.78 -16.13 -17.26
C LEU A 109 -25.94 -16.79 -15.89
N VAL A 110 -27.16 -17.20 -15.58
CA VAL A 110 -27.47 -18.08 -14.45
C VAL A 110 -28.16 -19.32 -14.98
N LYS A 111 -27.44 -20.44 -15.02
CA LYS A 111 -27.93 -21.66 -15.67
C LYS A 111 -27.74 -22.92 -14.83
N GLY A 112 -28.81 -23.68 -14.64
CA GLY A 112 -28.80 -24.94 -13.91
C GLY A 112 -29.64 -24.91 -12.64
N GLN A 113 -29.56 -26.00 -11.89
CA GLN A 113 -30.36 -26.20 -10.69
C GLN A 113 -29.71 -25.59 -9.45
N TYR A 114 -30.53 -24.95 -8.62
CA TYR A 114 -30.20 -24.47 -7.28
C TYR A 114 -30.95 -25.29 -6.21
N ASN A 115 -30.21 -25.80 -5.23
CA ASN A 115 -30.73 -26.39 -3.99
C ASN A 115 -29.62 -26.42 -2.91
N GLU A 116 -29.89 -27.04 -1.75
CA GLU A 116 -28.93 -27.15 -0.63
C GLU A 116 -27.56 -27.77 -0.99
N ARG A 117 -27.41 -28.43 -2.14
CA ARG A 117 -26.20 -29.16 -2.55
C ARG A 117 -25.53 -28.62 -3.80
N GLN A 118 -26.19 -27.77 -4.57
CA GLN A 118 -25.66 -27.29 -5.84
C GLN A 118 -26.12 -25.87 -6.13
N ASN A 119 -25.21 -25.08 -6.67
CA ASN A 119 -25.51 -23.79 -7.26
C ASN A 119 -25.69 -23.94 -8.78
N PRO A 120 -26.39 -23.00 -9.44
CA PRO A 120 -26.34 -22.88 -10.89
C PRO A 120 -24.96 -22.40 -11.34
N GLU A 121 -24.63 -22.61 -12.62
CA GLU A 121 -23.53 -21.90 -13.25
C GLU A 121 -23.83 -20.40 -13.20
N LEU A 122 -22.87 -19.64 -12.70
CA LEU A 122 -22.88 -18.19 -12.74
C LEU A 122 -21.70 -17.77 -13.61
N ARG A 123 -21.98 -17.01 -14.66
CA ARG A 123 -20.98 -16.38 -15.51
C ARG A 123 -21.37 -14.92 -15.72
N VAL A 124 -20.48 -14.00 -15.41
CA VAL A 124 -20.66 -12.56 -15.61
C VAL A 124 -19.51 -12.06 -16.46
N GLU A 125 -19.84 -11.35 -17.53
CA GLU A 125 -18.87 -10.72 -18.43
C GLU A 125 -19.19 -9.23 -18.48
N PHE A 126 -18.18 -8.39 -18.32
CA PHE A 126 -18.35 -6.96 -18.49
C PHE A 126 -17.10 -6.33 -19.08
N GLY A 127 -17.27 -5.24 -19.79
CA GLY A 127 -16.16 -4.58 -20.46
C GLY A 127 -16.48 -3.14 -20.81
N LEU A 128 -15.40 -2.39 -20.99
CA LEU A 128 -15.43 -1.02 -21.50
C LEU A 128 -14.67 -0.99 -22.81
N GLN A 129 -15.19 -0.25 -23.80
CA GLN A 129 -14.52 -0.03 -25.07
C GLN A 129 -14.38 1.47 -25.32
N ASP A 130 -13.15 1.90 -25.62
CA ASP A 130 -12.77 3.28 -25.98
C ASP A 130 -13.35 4.33 -25.00
N GLY A 131 -13.35 3.98 -23.72
CA GLY A 131 -13.99 4.75 -22.66
C GLY A 131 -13.05 5.66 -21.89
N ARG A 132 -13.57 6.19 -20.79
CA ARG A 132 -12.82 6.92 -19.76
C ARG A 132 -13.05 6.28 -18.41
N LEU A 133 -11.99 6.28 -17.60
CA LEU A 133 -12.05 5.88 -16.20
C LEU A 133 -11.62 7.09 -15.34
N SER A 134 -12.45 7.47 -14.40
CA SER A 134 -12.27 8.65 -13.54
C SER A 134 -12.33 8.24 -12.08
N SER A 135 -11.64 8.96 -11.20
CA SER A 135 -11.79 8.81 -9.75
C SER A 135 -11.39 10.11 -9.05
N PRO A 136 -11.97 10.47 -7.90
CA PRO A 136 -11.44 11.54 -7.05
C PRO A 136 -9.98 11.32 -6.61
N ARG A 137 -9.47 10.08 -6.69
CA ARG A 137 -8.08 9.73 -6.40
C ARG A 137 -7.14 9.96 -7.59
N LEU A 138 -7.67 10.42 -8.72
CA LEU A 138 -6.95 10.71 -9.95
C LEU A 138 -7.15 12.17 -10.32
N ASP A 139 -6.06 12.93 -10.47
CA ASP A 139 -6.16 14.32 -10.93
C ASP A 139 -6.67 14.41 -12.37
N ASN A 140 -6.35 13.40 -13.19
CA ASN A 140 -6.81 13.28 -14.56
C ASN A 140 -7.41 11.90 -14.85
N PRO A 141 -8.51 11.82 -15.61
CA PRO A 141 -9.08 10.53 -15.97
C PRO A 141 -8.19 9.80 -16.98
N LEU A 142 -8.16 8.46 -16.88
CA LEU A 142 -7.58 7.63 -17.94
C LEU A 142 -8.48 7.74 -19.18
N LYS A 143 -7.84 7.81 -20.34
CA LYS A 143 -8.50 7.92 -21.65
C LYS A 143 -8.27 6.66 -22.47
N ASP A 144 -9.12 6.49 -23.47
CA ASP A 144 -9.10 5.37 -24.41
C ASP A 144 -9.03 4.01 -23.68
N VAL A 145 -9.76 3.93 -22.57
CA VAL A 145 -9.76 2.77 -21.69
C VAL A 145 -10.56 1.66 -22.34
N SER A 146 -9.93 0.50 -22.48
CA SER A 146 -10.58 -0.73 -22.92
C SER A 146 -10.21 -1.88 -22.01
N PHE A 147 -11.19 -2.67 -21.59
CA PHE A 147 -10.95 -3.90 -20.85
C PHE A 147 -12.11 -4.87 -21.02
N ASN A 148 -11.82 -6.16 -20.85
CA ASN A 148 -12.80 -7.21 -20.70
C ASN A 148 -12.52 -7.95 -19.39
N ALA A 149 -13.57 -8.15 -18.60
CA ALA A 149 -13.54 -8.87 -17.35
C ALA A 149 -14.58 -9.99 -17.35
N VAL A 150 -14.22 -11.12 -16.75
CA VAL A 150 -15.06 -12.31 -16.66
C VAL A 150 -15.01 -12.84 -15.23
N PHE A 151 -16.16 -13.11 -14.66
CA PHE A 151 -16.30 -13.90 -13.45
C PHE A 151 -17.05 -15.20 -13.77
N THR A 152 -16.61 -16.30 -13.18
CA THR A 152 -17.38 -17.55 -13.14
C THR A 152 -17.22 -18.24 -11.80
N ASN A 153 -18.28 -18.91 -11.32
CA ASN A 153 -18.18 -19.78 -10.15
C ASN A 153 -17.54 -21.15 -10.45
N GLY A 154 -17.17 -21.38 -11.71
CA GLY A 154 -16.33 -22.48 -12.15
C GLY A 154 -16.98 -23.86 -12.10
N LYS A 155 -16.15 -24.89 -12.21
CA LYS A 155 -16.58 -26.29 -12.39
C LYS A 155 -17.40 -26.84 -11.22
N PHE A 156 -17.05 -26.46 -9.99
CA PHE A 156 -17.74 -26.91 -8.77
C PHE A 156 -18.84 -25.95 -8.34
N ARG A 157 -18.93 -24.77 -8.98
CA ARG A 157 -19.95 -23.74 -8.74
C ARG A 157 -19.91 -23.19 -7.31
N ASP A 158 -18.71 -23.06 -6.79
CA ASP A 158 -18.38 -22.56 -5.47
C ASP A 158 -17.09 -21.72 -5.53
N ASN A 159 -16.70 -21.13 -4.39
CA ASN A 159 -15.50 -20.30 -4.28
C ASN A 159 -14.23 -21.06 -4.68
N SER A 160 -14.11 -22.34 -4.31
CA SER A 160 -12.92 -23.16 -4.58
C SER A 160 -12.59 -23.30 -6.07
N SER A 161 -13.60 -23.22 -6.94
CA SER A 161 -13.42 -23.20 -8.40
C SER A 161 -13.73 -21.86 -9.07
N SER A 162 -14.09 -20.84 -8.30
CA SER A 162 -14.40 -19.52 -8.83
C SER A 162 -13.16 -18.86 -9.43
N VAL A 163 -13.36 -18.14 -10.53
CA VAL A 163 -12.31 -17.41 -11.25
C VAL A 163 -12.82 -16.04 -11.65
N PHE A 164 -12.02 -15.01 -11.36
CA PHE A 164 -12.16 -13.68 -11.94
C PHE A 164 -10.96 -13.40 -12.83
N THR A 165 -11.20 -12.92 -14.04
CA THR A 165 -10.16 -12.59 -15.02
C THR A 165 -10.42 -11.20 -15.58
N LEU A 166 -9.40 -10.35 -15.58
CA LEU A 166 -9.28 -9.12 -16.33
C LEU A 166 -8.24 -9.36 -17.44
N GLU A 167 -8.70 -9.66 -18.64
CA GLU A 167 -7.87 -10.26 -19.69
C GLU A 167 -6.92 -9.27 -20.37
N SER A 168 -7.38 -8.03 -20.55
CA SER A 168 -6.66 -7.02 -21.34
C SER A 168 -7.11 -5.61 -20.98
N PHE A 169 -6.77 -5.17 -19.77
CA PHE A 169 -6.93 -3.75 -19.44
C PHE A 169 -5.88 -2.94 -20.20
N LYS A 170 -6.34 -1.89 -20.87
CA LYS A 170 -5.53 -0.91 -21.57
C LYS A 170 -6.10 0.48 -21.31
N GLY A 171 -5.25 1.45 -21.02
CA GLY A 171 -5.67 2.85 -20.91
C GLY A 171 -4.48 3.80 -21.03
N TYR A 172 -4.76 5.09 -21.14
CA TYR A 172 -3.73 6.11 -21.28
C TYR A 172 -3.82 7.20 -20.20
N PHE A 173 -2.71 7.42 -19.51
CA PHE A 173 -2.47 8.62 -18.69
C PHE A 173 -1.66 9.61 -19.51
N ASN A 174 -2.18 10.79 -19.81
CA ASN A 174 -1.42 11.84 -20.53
C ASN A 174 -0.69 11.37 -21.82
N ARG A 175 -1.26 10.37 -22.53
CA ARG A 175 -0.73 9.69 -23.75
C ARG A 175 0.24 8.54 -23.49
N GLU A 176 0.62 8.31 -22.24
CA GLU A 176 1.38 7.15 -21.84
C GLU A 176 0.48 5.95 -21.60
N LEU A 177 0.89 4.81 -22.17
CA LEU A 177 0.13 3.57 -22.15
C LEU A 177 0.32 2.86 -20.80
N VAL A 178 -0.77 2.33 -20.25
CA VAL A 178 -0.78 1.35 -19.17
C VAL A 178 -1.57 0.12 -19.61
N GLU A 179 -0.95 -1.04 -19.46
CA GLU A 179 -1.54 -2.35 -19.74
C GLU A 179 -1.51 -3.22 -18.49
N MET A 180 -2.65 -3.84 -18.17
CA MET A 180 -2.79 -4.67 -16.98
C MET A 180 -3.56 -5.96 -17.30
N ARG A 181 -3.17 -7.05 -16.65
CA ARG A 181 -3.94 -8.29 -16.59
C ARG A 181 -3.99 -8.78 -15.15
N LEU A 182 -5.10 -9.41 -14.79
CA LEU A 182 -5.29 -10.01 -13.48
C LEU A 182 -6.13 -11.27 -13.64
N GLU A 183 -5.69 -12.37 -13.05
CA GLU A 183 -6.53 -13.53 -12.78
C GLU A 183 -6.47 -13.82 -11.28
N VAL A 184 -7.62 -14.04 -10.67
CA VAL A 184 -7.77 -14.54 -9.31
C VAL A 184 -8.60 -15.80 -9.38
N ALA A 185 -8.00 -16.93 -9.03
CA ALA A 185 -8.65 -18.23 -9.00
C ALA A 185 -8.73 -18.78 -7.58
N ASN A 186 -9.73 -19.61 -7.30
CA ASN A 186 -9.97 -20.24 -5.99
C ASN A 186 -10.15 -19.19 -4.88
N PHE A 187 -11.37 -18.69 -4.69
CA PHE A 187 -11.66 -17.62 -3.75
C PHE A 187 -11.56 -18.06 -2.27
N ASP A 188 -11.51 -19.37 -1.99
CA ASP A 188 -11.25 -19.90 -0.65
C ASP A 188 -9.74 -19.89 -0.31
N GLU A 189 -8.88 -20.20 -1.29
CA GLU A 189 -7.42 -20.07 -1.21
C GLU A 189 -6.85 -19.38 -2.46
N PRO A 190 -6.91 -18.02 -2.52
CA PRO A 190 -6.64 -17.27 -3.73
C PRO A 190 -5.27 -17.56 -4.36
N VAL A 191 -5.29 -17.85 -5.66
CA VAL A 191 -4.13 -17.87 -6.53
C VAL A 191 -4.24 -16.69 -7.48
N ILE A 192 -3.22 -15.84 -7.47
CA ILE A 192 -3.16 -14.59 -8.23
C ILE A 192 -2.19 -14.79 -9.39
N ASP A 193 -2.55 -14.31 -10.57
CA ASP A 193 -1.66 -14.11 -11.74
C ASP A 193 -1.88 -12.68 -12.25
N PHE A 194 -0.92 -11.81 -11.97
CA PHE A 194 -0.99 -10.37 -12.23
C PHE A 194 0.15 -9.93 -13.12
N SER A 195 -0.16 -9.02 -14.06
CA SER A 195 0.85 -8.31 -14.82
C SER A 195 0.50 -6.86 -15.04
N LEU A 196 1.50 -5.99 -14.98
CA LEU A 196 1.40 -4.57 -15.25
C LEU A 196 2.62 -4.10 -16.05
N ASP A 197 2.37 -3.31 -17.08
CA ASP A 197 3.38 -2.62 -17.86
C ASP A 197 2.87 -1.22 -18.20
N GLY A 198 3.74 -0.22 -18.22
CA GLY A 198 3.39 1.13 -18.62
C GLY A 198 4.07 2.22 -17.81
N VAL A 199 3.65 3.46 -18.05
CA VAL A 199 4.20 4.63 -17.35
C VAL A 199 3.13 5.22 -16.44
N ALA A 200 3.54 5.57 -15.23
CA ALA A 200 2.70 6.19 -14.20
C ALA A 200 3.13 7.65 -13.99
N PRO A 201 2.42 8.63 -14.58
CA PRO A 201 2.66 10.04 -14.30
C PRO A 201 2.18 10.38 -12.89
N LEU A 202 3.11 10.73 -12.01
CA LEU A 202 2.83 10.88 -10.58
C LEU A 202 1.87 12.03 -10.30
N GLU A 203 1.83 13.06 -11.14
CA GLU A 203 0.82 14.12 -11.04
C GLU A 203 -0.61 13.59 -11.25
N SER A 204 -0.78 12.47 -11.94
CA SER A 204 -2.10 11.88 -12.21
C SER A 204 -2.48 10.80 -11.19
N VAL A 205 -1.49 10.10 -10.59
CA VAL A 205 -1.73 8.89 -9.80
C VAL A 205 -1.36 8.97 -8.33
N TYR A 206 -0.80 10.08 -7.82
CA TYR A 206 -0.38 10.17 -6.42
C TYR A 206 -1.52 9.85 -5.42
N GLY A 207 -2.78 10.20 -5.73
CA GLY A 207 -3.95 9.89 -4.91
C GLY A 207 -4.26 8.38 -4.82
N LEU A 208 -3.71 7.56 -5.72
CA LEU A 208 -3.79 6.10 -5.62
C LEU A 208 -2.90 5.53 -4.51
N LEU A 209 -1.89 6.28 -4.03
CA LEU A 209 -1.05 5.85 -2.91
C LEU A 209 -1.81 5.74 -1.58
N GLY A 210 -2.99 6.36 -1.47
CA GLY A 210 -3.87 6.21 -0.31
C GLY A 210 -3.28 6.77 0.99
N ASN A 211 -2.30 7.68 0.90
CA ASN A 211 -1.66 8.32 2.03
C ASN A 211 -2.03 9.81 2.06
N PRO A 212 -2.82 10.29 3.04
CA PRO A 212 -3.28 11.68 3.08
C PRO A 212 -2.15 12.70 3.26
N LYS A 213 -0.95 12.26 3.66
CA LYS A 213 0.24 13.12 3.75
C LYS A 213 0.86 13.41 2.38
N VAL A 214 0.53 12.61 1.36
CA VAL A 214 0.96 12.83 -0.03
C VAL A 214 -0.08 13.70 -0.71
N THR A 215 0.29 14.94 -1.02
CA THR A 215 -0.64 15.97 -1.52
C THR A 215 -0.45 16.31 -2.99
N GLY A 216 0.52 15.67 -3.65
CA GLY A 216 0.81 15.89 -5.06
C GLY A 216 1.98 15.03 -5.55
N GLY A 217 2.20 15.05 -6.85
CA GLY A 217 3.35 14.43 -7.50
C GLY A 217 3.65 15.06 -8.84
N SER A 218 4.82 14.76 -9.40
CA SER A 218 5.24 15.15 -10.75
C SER A 218 6.26 14.16 -11.29
N GLY A 219 6.52 14.22 -12.60
CA GLY A 219 7.43 13.27 -13.25
C GLY A 219 6.80 11.88 -13.36
N GLU A 220 7.58 10.91 -13.76
CA GLU A 220 7.05 9.62 -14.22
C GLU A 220 7.81 8.45 -13.61
N VAL A 221 7.08 7.37 -13.35
CA VAL A 221 7.65 6.07 -12.99
C VAL A 221 7.31 5.08 -14.10
N GLU A 222 8.33 4.55 -14.76
CA GLU A 222 8.17 3.52 -15.79
C GLU A 222 8.15 2.14 -15.13
N ILE A 223 7.11 1.35 -15.43
CA ILE A 223 6.88 0.01 -14.89
C ILE A 223 7.10 -0.98 -16.03
N LYS A 224 8.16 -1.78 -15.94
CA LYS A 224 8.55 -2.74 -16.98
C LYS A 224 8.28 -4.17 -16.52
N GLU A 225 7.41 -4.86 -17.25
CA GLU A 225 7.13 -6.29 -17.09
C GLU A 225 6.89 -6.73 -15.63
N LEU A 226 6.16 -5.92 -14.84
CA LEU A 226 5.81 -6.28 -13.47
C LEU A 226 4.90 -7.51 -13.52
N ARG A 227 5.36 -8.60 -12.90
CA ARG A 227 4.64 -9.89 -12.81
C ARG A 227 4.57 -10.32 -11.37
N LEU A 228 3.43 -10.88 -10.99
CA LEU A 228 3.22 -11.51 -9.70
C LEU A 228 2.30 -12.72 -9.88
N LYS A 229 2.80 -13.91 -9.60
CA LYS A 229 2.05 -15.16 -9.72
C LYS A 229 2.28 -16.09 -8.54
N GLY A 230 1.21 -16.54 -7.89
CA GLY A 230 1.30 -17.49 -6.78
C GLY A 230 0.06 -17.49 -5.89
N ALA A 231 0.06 -18.37 -4.89
CA ALA A 231 -0.99 -18.37 -3.87
C ALA A 231 -0.80 -17.18 -2.91
N TYR A 232 -1.87 -16.46 -2.57
CA TYR A 232 -1.82 -15.33 -1.64
C TYR A 232 -1.21 -15.72 -0.29
N LYS A 233 -1.53 -16.92 0.21
CA LYS A 233 -0.97 -17.48 1.46
C LYS A 233 0.56 -17.68 1.41
N ASP A 234 1.14 -17.80 0.22
CA ASP A 234 2.59 -17.94 0.03
C ASP A 234 3.25 -16.55 -0.12
N MET A 235 2.52 -15.52 -0.57
CA MET A 235 2.98 -14.13 -0.67
C MET A 235 3.16 -13.46 0.70
N ILE A 236 2.35 -13.86 1.68
CA ILE A 236 2.35 -13.32 3.04
C ILE A 236 3.22 -14.13 4.02
N ASP A 237 3.77 -15.28 3.60
CA ASP A 237 4.58 -16.16 4.44
C ASP A 237 6.05 -16.13 3.96
N PRO A 238 6.99 -15.52 4.72
CA PRO A 238 8.40 -15.49 4.36
C PRO A 238 9.02 -16.88 4.11
N GLY A 239 8.53 -17.94 4.77
CA GLY A 239 9.00 -19.31 4.58
C GLY A 239 8.51 -19.96 3.29
N ARG A 240 7.51 -19.38 2.62
CA ARG A 240 6.91 -19.89 1.38
C ARG A 240 7.09 -18.96 0.18
N ILE A 241 7.69 -17.79 0.37
CA ILE A 241 7.85 -16.79 -0.69
C ILE A 241 8.58 -17.28 -1.93
N ALA A 242 9.46 -18.28 -1.81
CA ALA A 242 10.14 -18.92 -2.93
C ALA A 242 9.20 -19.65 -3.91
N ARG A 243 7.91 -19.83 -3.56
CA ARG A 243 6.86 -20.39 -4.44
C ARG A 243 6.15 -19.34 -5.27
N VAL A 244 6.41 -18.07 -5.01
CA VAL A 244 5.82 -16.93 -5.71
C VAL A 244 6.77 -16.51 -6.82
N GLU A 245 6.27 -16.45 -8.04
CA GLU A 245 6.96 -15.83 -9.16
C GLU A 245 6.68 -14.33 -9.09
N ALA A 246 7.72 -13.53 -8.94
CA ALA A 246 7.61 -12.08 -9.02
C ALA A 246 8.76 -11.53 -9.83
N SER A 247 8.50 -10.60 -10.74
CA SER A 247 9.53 -9.99 -11.57
C SER A 247 9.12 -8.61 -12.04
N GLY A 248 10.07 -7.86 -12.60
CA GLY A 248 9.85 -6.58 -13.26
C GLY A 248 10.75 -5.50 -12.69
N SER A 249 10.68 -4.30 -13.28
CA SER A 249 11.39 -3.15 -12.75
C SER A 249 10.57 -1.87 -12.73
N LEU A 250 10.95 -0.98 -11.82
CA LEU A 250 10.45 0.38 -11.71
C LEU A 250 11.64 1.30 -11.98
N GLU A 251 11.53 2.15 -12.99
CA GLU A 251 12.53 3.16 -13.32
C GLU A 251 11.96 4.55 -13.01
N PHE A 252 12.75 5.35 -12.29
CA PHE A 252 12.39 6.71 -11.90
C PHE A 252 13.05 7.69 -12.87
N ASP A 253 12.27 8.61 -13.41
CA ASP A 253 12.74 9.71 -14.26
C ASP A 253 12.15 11.03 -13.74
N ASP A 254 12.96 11.80 -13.01
CA ASP A 254 12.56 13.06 -12.37
C ASP A 254 11.24 12.97 -11.58
N ALA A 255 10.97 11.79 -10.99
CA ALA A 255 9.74 11.49 -10.27
C ALA A 255 9.75 12.18 -8.90
N ALA A 256 8.71 12.93 -8.55
CA ALA A 256 8.63 13.62 -7.27
C ALA A 256 7.27 13.42 -6.58
N LEU A 257 7.29 13.45 -5.25
CA LEU A 257 6.11 13.45 -4.39
C LEU A 257 6.15 14.64 -3.44
N SER A 258 5.02 15.33 -3.29
CA SER A 258 4.82 16.35 -2.27
C SER A 258 4.28 15.69 -0.99
N ILE A 259 5.07 15.71 0.08
CA ILE A 259 4.75 15.08 1.37
C ILE A 259 4.89 16.11 2.49
N LYS A 260 3.80 16.44 3.20
CA LYS A 260 3.80 17.44 4.30
C LYS A 260 4.52 18.77 3.91
N ASP A 261 4.15 19.35 2.77
CA ASP A 261 4.72 20.58 2.21
C ASP A 261 6.19 20.49 1.74
N GLU A 262 6.78 19.30 1.75
CA GLU A 262 8.14 19.05 1.27
C GLU A 262 8.10 18.24 -0.02
N GLU A 263 8.89 18.65 -1.00
CA GLU A 263 9.05 17.87 -2.23
C GLU A 263 10.19 16.86 -2.05
N ILE A 264 9.89 15.59 -2.33
CA ILE A 264 10.85 14.48 -2.34
C ILE A 264 10.99 14.03 -3.80
N LEU A 265 12.14 14.32 -4.38
CA LEU A 265 12.53 13.99 -5.74
C LEU A 265 13.31 12.67 -5.76
N PHE A 266 12.83 11.72 -6.55
CA PHE A 266 13.53 10.53 -7.00
C PHE A 266 14.11 10.83 -8.39
N ASP A 267 15.26 11.51 -8.42
CA ASP A 267 15.92 12.04 -9.63
C ASP A 267 16.12 10.94 -10.68
N ARG A 268 16.62 9.78 -10.23
CA ARG A 268 16.85 8.61 -11.07
C ARG A 268 17.03 7.36 -10.23
N GLY A 269 16.85 6.20 -10.85
CA GLY A 269 17.21 4.91 -10.29
C GLY A 269 16.33 3.79 -10.83
N GLU A 270 16.74 2.55 -10.57
CA GLU A 270 15.95 1.37 -10.90
C GLU A 270 15.72 0.53 -9.64
N LEU A 271 14.49 0.07 -9.45
CA LEU A 271 14.15 -1.02 -8.54
C LEU A 271 13.86 -2.25 -9.39
N ARG A 272 14.63 -3.31 -9.22
CA ARG A 272 14.41 -4.56 -9.96
C ARG A 272 13.98 -5.69 -9.03
N LEU A 273 12.82 -6.27 -9.31
CA LEU A 273 12.28 -7.41 -8.59
C LEU A 273 12.61 -8.70 -9.34
N GLU A 274 13.16 -9.68 -8.63
CA GLU A 274 13.47 -11.02 -9.14
C GLU A 274 13.18 -12.06 -8.05
N GLY A 275 12.05 -12.74 -8.17
CA GLY A 275 11.51 -13.65 -7.16
C GLY A 275 11.30 -12.92 -5.83
N ASN A 276 12.03 -13.34 -4.81
CA ASN A 276 11.94 -12.74 -3.47
C ASN A 276 12.98 -11.64 -3.22
N ARG A 277 13.78 -11.26 -4.21
CA ARG A 277 14.85 -10.26 -4.11
C ARG A 277 14.46 -8.98 -4.84
N MET A 278 14.66 -7.84 -4.20
CA MET A 278 14.64 -6.52 -4.83
C MET A 278 16.05 -5.96 -4.86
N ALA A 279 16.54 -5.56 -6.04
CA ALA A 279 17.75 -4.78 -6.20
C ALA A 279 17.40 -3.29 -6.31
N VAL A 280 18.21 -2.44 -5.68
CA VAL A 280 18.16 -0.99 -5.82
C VAL A 280 19.41 -0.55 -6.55
N GLU A 281 19.26 -0.02 -7.75
CA GLU A 281 20.36 0.38 -8.63
C GLU A 281 20.38 1.91 -8.77
N GLY A 282 21.28 2.55 -8.01
CA GLY A 282 21.60 3.97 -8.18
C GLY A 282 20.46 4.94 -7.88
N LEU A 283 19.54 4.59 -6.97
CA LEU A 283 18.41 5.43 -6.59
C LEU A 283 18.89 6.71 -5.90
N ARG A 284 18.70 7.86 -6.54
CA ARG A 284 19.05 9.18 -6.01
C ARG A 284 17.78 9.88 -5.51
N ILE A 285 17.80 10.26 -4.24
CA ILE A 285 16.70 10.90 -3.55
C ILE A 285 17.17 12.27 -3.06
N GLU A 286 16.46 13.31 -3.46
CA GLU A 286 16.69 14.69 -3.03
C GLU A 286 15.42 15.21 -2.37
N GLY A 287 15.57 15.97 -1.28
CA GLY A 287 14.42 16.53 -0.57
C GLY A 287 14.66 16.60 0.91
N ALA A 288 13.84 17.37 1.61
CA ALA A 288 13.96 17.57 3.05
C ALA A 288 15.39 17.99 3.50
N GLY A 289 16.12 18.73 2.66
CA GLY A 289 17.51 19.14 2.96
C GLY A 289 18.56 18.04 2.80
N SER A 290 18.21 16.92 2.16
CA SER A 290 19.10 15.77 1.95
C SER A 290 19.30 15.47 0.47
N ASP A 291 20.49 14.96 0.11
CA ASP A 291 20.87 14.44 -1.21
C ASP A 291 21.53 13.08 -0.97
N ILE A 292 20.76 12.01 -1.23
CA ILE A 292 21.10 10.64 -0.86
C ILE A 292 21.10 9.77 -2.12
N SER A 293 22.09 8.89 -2.23
CA SER A 293 22.16 7.84 -3.23
C SER A 293 22.17 6.48 -2.55
N PHE A 294 21.21 5.65 -2.90
CA PHE A 294 21.01 4.30 -2.38
C PHE A 294 21.33 3.26 -3.43
N MET A 295 22.01 2.19 -3.02
CA MET A 295 22.17 0.99 -3.81
C MET A 295 22.23 -0.23 -2.91
N GLY A 296 21.81 -1.40 -3.40
CA GLY A 296 21.88 -2.62 -2.60
C GLY A 296 20.83 -3.63 -3.00
N SER A 297 20.52 -4.53 -2.08
CA SER A 297 19.41 -5.45 -2.26
C SER A 297 18.70 -5.77 -0.96
N ALA A 298 17.40 -6.05 -1.10
CA ALA A 298 16.54 -6.51 -0.04
C ALA A 298 15.86 -7.83 -0.44
N TYR A 299 15.44 -8.61 0.56
CA TYR A 299 14.67 -9.83 0.41
C TYR A 299 13.42 -9.77 1.26
N ASN A 300 12.41 -10.56 0.87
CA ASN A 300 11.10 -10.63 1.53
C ASN A 300 10.27 -9.35 1.41
N ILE A 301 10.40 -8.62 0.30
CA ILE A 301 9.63 -7.40 0.08
C ILE A 301 8.12 -7.64 0.04
N LEU A 302 7.66 -8.75 -0.57
CA LEU A 302 6.24 -9.05 -0.69
C LEU A 302 5.57 -9.35 0.66
N PRO A 303 6.11 -10.25 1.52
CA PRO A 303 5.57 -10.42 2.87
C PRO A 303 5.52 -9.12 3.67
N VAL A 304 6.52 -8.25 3.53
CA VAL A 304 6.56 -6.92 4.19
C VAL A 304 5.48 -6.01 3.62
N PHE A 305 5.29 -5.99 2.29
CA PHE A 305 4.27 -5.17 1.62
C PHE A 305 2.84 -5.59 2.00
N PHE A 306 2.61 -6.90 2.16
CA PHE A 306 1.32 -7.46 2.58
C PHE A 306 1.19 -7.64 4.10
N ALA A 307 2.18 -7.21 4.89
CA ALA A 307 2.11 -7.30 6.33
C ALA A 307 1.07 -6.30 6.86
N ASP A 308 0.02 -6.83 7.47
CA ASP A 308 -0.93 -6.06 8.27
C ASP A 308 -0.90 -6.60 9.72
N SER A 309 -1.66 -5.97 10.62
CA SER A 309 -1.82 -6.32 12.03
C SER A 309 -2.14 -7.80 12.30
N LEU A 310 -2.66 -8.53 11.31
CA LEU A 310 -3.02 -9.96 11.41
C LEU A 310 -1.90 -10.93 10.97
N ASN A 311 -0.97 -10.50 10.11
CA ASN A 311 0.01 -11.38 9.43
C ASN A 311 1.48 -10.97 9.67
N SER A 312 1.74 -10.04 10.59
CA SER A 312 3.06 -9.39 10.79
C SER A 312 3.98 -10.06 11.81
N GLN A 313 3.58 -11.17 12.44
CA GLN A 313 4.47 -11.88 13.38
C GLN A 313 5.56 -12.59 12.57
N ASP A 314 6.82 -12.20 12.81
CA ASP A 314 8.05 -12.76 12.22
C ASP A 314 8.39 -12.34 10.78
N VAL A 315 7.79 -11.25 10.26
CA VAL A 315 8.17 -10.70 8.95
C VAL A 315 9.43 -9.83 9.06
N GLU A 316 10.50 -10.20 8.35
CA GLU A 316 11.77 -9.46 8.30
C GLU A 316 12.11 -9.09 6.85
N LEU A 317 12.34 -7.80 6.60
CA LEU A 317 13.00 -7.28 5.41
C LEU A 317 14.52 -7.45 5.58
N LEU A 318 15.09 -8.45 4.89
CA LEU A 318 16.52 -8.69 4.95
C LEU A 318 17.23 -7.81 3.93
N PHE A 319 18.23 -7.01 4.31
CA PHE A 319 18.90 -6.13 3.34
C PHE A 319 20.40 -5.97 3.55
N ASP A 320 21.10 -5.70 2.45
CA ASP A 320 22.49 -5.23 2.42
C ASP A 320 22.57 -4.09 1.41
N ALA A 321 22.95 -2.92 1.88
CA ALA A 321 22.89 -1.69 1.09
C ALA A 321 24.04 -0.73 1.40
N SER A 322 24.22 0.21 0.49
CA SER A 322 25.12 1.35 0.66
C SER A 322 24.31 2.64 0.54
N LEU A 323 24.58 3.57 1.44
CA LEU A 323 24.03 4.91 1.48
C LEU A 323 25.18 5.89 1.29
N VAL A 324 25.14 6.68 0.23
CA VAL A 324 26.07 7.79 0.02
C VAL A 324 25.28 9.08 0.06
N ALA A 325 25.65 10.04 0.90
CA ALA A 325 24.94 11.31 0.98
C ALA A 325 25.90 12.50 0.93
N LYS A 326 25.57 13.52 0.12
CA LYS A 326 26.28 14.80 0.19
C LYS A 326 25.84 15.61 1.40
N THR A 327 24.54 15.60 1.65
CA THR A 327 23.91 16.26 2.79
C THR A 327 22.83 15.35 3.34
N LEU A 328 22.72 15.31 4.67
CA LEU A 328 21.69 14.55 5.38
C LEU A 328 21.12 15.39 6.53
N ASP A 329 19.91 15.89 6.36
CA ASP A 329 19.19 16.61 7.40
C ASP A 329 18.29 15.65 8.17
N ILE A 330 18.84 15.09 9.25
CA ILE A 330 18.18 14.04 10.03
C ILE A 330 16.92 14.60 10.70
N ASP A 331 16.93 15.87 11.13
CA ASP A 331 15.78 16.49 11.79
C ASP A 331 14.57 16.56 10.87
N ARG A 332 14.79 16.97 9.62
CA ARG A 332 13.72 17.01 8.62
C ARG A 332 13.29 15.60 8.22
N LEU A 333 14.21 14.67 8.01
CA LEU A 333 13.89 13.28 7.67
C LEU A 333 13.05 12.57 8.76
N MET A 334 13.33 12.82 10.03
CA MET A 334 12.58 12.25 11.14
C MET A 334 11.12 12.74 11.22
N LYS A 335 10.79 13.89 10.61
CA LYS A 335 9.39 14.35 10.49
C LYS A 335 8.58 13.49 9.53
N PHE A 336 9.23 12.71 8.65
CA PHE A 336 8.56 11.75 7.76
C PHE A 336 8.40 10.37 8.41
N SER A 337 9.26 9.99 9.35
CA SER A 337 9.19 8.68 10.03
C SER A 337 8.12 8.61 11.12
N THR A 338 7.71 9.75 11.69
CA THR A 338 6.57 9.86 12.60
C THR A 338 5.26 9.76 11.80
N LEU A 339 4.92 8.51 11.46
CA LEU A 339 3.60 8.09 11.03
C LEU A 339 2.64 8.15 12.23
N THR A 340 2.38 9.34 12.77
CA THR A 340 1.16 9.53 13.55
C THR A 340 0.00 9.29 12.58
N ALA A 341 -0.69 8.16 12.78
CA ALA A 341 -2.08 8.05 12.37
C ALA A 341 -2.80 9.18 13.10
N GLU A 342 -3.43 10.08 12.35
CA GLU A 342 -4.49 10.87 12.94
C GLU A 342 -5.50 9.86 13.49
N GLU A 343 -5.91 10.02 14.74
CA GLU A 343 -6.99 9.23 15.32
C GLU A 343 -8.26 9.50 14.50
N GLU A 344 -8.49 8.72 13.45
CA GLU A 344 -9.81 8.64 12.86
C GLU A 344 -10.73 8.04 13.93
N GLN A 345 -11.56 8.89 14.52
CA GLN A 345 -12.69 8.45 15.32
C GLN A 345 -13.57 7.57 14.42
N ALA A 346 -13.55 6.27 14.67
CA ALA A 346 -14.42 5.33 13.98
C ALA A 346 -15.89 5.75 14.18
N PRO A 347 -16.73 5.75 13.12
CA PRO A 347 -18.16 5.91 13.28
C PRO A 347 -18.71 4.80 14.18
N GLU A 348 -19.46 5.17 15.23
CA GLU A 348 -20.26 4.20 15.97
C GLU A 348 -21.33 3.61 15.05
N GLU A 349 -21.53 2.29 15.18
CA GLU A 349 -22.62 1.47 14.63
C GLU A 349 -22.41 0.73 13.30
N VAL A 350 -21.58 -0.33 13.32
CA VAL A 350 -22.00 -1.65 12.79
C VAL A 350 -21.44 -2.74 13.70
N LYS A 351 -22.34 -3.48 14.39
CA LYS A 351 -21.98 -4.71 15.12
C LYS A 351 -21.98 -5.86 14.12
N ASP A 352 -20.79 -6.28 13.67
CA ASP A 352 -20.60 -7.64 13.19
C ASP A 352 -19.15 -8.11 13.40
N SER A 353 -18.95 -9.42 13.47
CA SER A 353 -17.81 -10.14 14.07
C SER A 353 -16.45 -10.00 13.36
N LEU A 354 -15.90 -8.79 13.32
CA LEU A 354 -14.49 -8.48 13.04
C LEU A 354 -13.92 -7.51 14.07
N LYS A 355 -14.11 -7.82 15.37
CA LYS A 355 -13.38 -7.16 16.47
C LYS A 355 -11.92 -7.61 16.56
N VAL A 356 -11.20 -7.51 15.44
CA VAL A 356 -9.74 -7.55 15.40
C VAL A 356 -9.27 -6.40 14.51
N ALA A 357 -9.63 -5.20 14.92
CA ALA A 357 -9.02 -3.95 14.46
C ALA A 357 -9.17 -2.96 15.61
N VAL A 358 -8.16 -2.09 15.77
CA VAL A 358 -8.05 -1.06 16.81
C VAL A 358 -7.54 -1.54 18.17
N VAL A 359 -6.49 -2.36 18.14
CA VAL A 359 -5.28 -2.01 18.90
C VAL A 359 -4.14 -1.99 17.87
N GLN A 360 -4.06 -0.91 17.09
CA GLN A 360 -2.87 -0.62 16.29
C GLN A 360 -1.71 -0.35 17.27
N LYS A 361 -1.07 -1.43 17.74
CA LYS A 361 0.27 -1.30 18.31
C LYS A 361 1.13 -0.75 17.17
N ARG A 362 1.73 0.41 17.40
CA ARG A 362 2.65 1.12 16.50
C ARG A 362 3.76 0.16 16.06
N GLN A 363 3.56 -0.59 14.97
CA GLN A 363 4.65 -1.28 14.30
C GLN A 363 5.37 -0.20 13.48
N THR A 364 6.51 0.26 14.00
CA THR A 364 7.37 1.18 13.29
C THR A 364 8.00 0.45 12.10
N VAL A 365 8.34 1.14 11.01
CA VAL A 365 9.03 0.52 9.86
C VAL A 365 10.30 -0.23 10.30
N THR A 366 10.96 0.25 11.35
CA THR A 366 12.13 -0.39 11.96
C THR A 366 11.87 -1.80 12.47
N SER A 367 10.64 -2.17 12.85
CA SER A 367 10.36 -3.51 13.37
C SER A 367 10.56 -4.61 12.34
N PHE A 368 10.59 -4.27 11.06
CA PHE A 368 10.80 -5.22 9.96
C PHE A 368 12.25 -5.23 9.48
N LEU A 369 13.07 -4.23 9.82
CA LEU A 369 14.40 -4.05 9.23
C LEU A 369 15.43 -5.00 9.84
N LYS A 370 16.09 -5.82 9.02
CA LYS A 370 17.22 -6.65 9.45
C LYS A 370 18.30 -6.70 8.39
N GLY A 371 19.46 -6.14 8.68
CA GLY A 371 20.45 -5.93 7.63
C GLY A 371 21.43 -4.84 7.95
N SER A 372 22.11 -4.33 6.93
CA SER A 372 23.03 -3.22 7.13
C SER A 372 23.13 -2.24 5.97
N PHE A 373 23.41 -0.99 6.35
CA PHE A 373 23.89 0.04 5.44
C PHE A 373 25.37 0.30 5.69
N ASN A 374 26.18 0.30 4.62
CA ASN A 374 27.46 1.00 4.62
C ASN A 374 27.22 2.46 4.25
N ALA A 375 27.59 3.39 5.12
CA ALA A 375 27.28 4.79 4.98
C ALA A 375 28.54 5.63 4.73
N ASP A 376 28.48 6.49 3.72
CA ASP A 376 29.46 7.54 3.44
C ASP A 376 28.72 8.87 3.29
N VAL A 377 28.80 9.73 4.31
CA VAL A 377 28.02 10.96 4.41
C VAL A 377 28.97 12.15 4.54
N GLU A 378 28.95 13.03 3.55
CA GLU A 378 29.84 14.19 3.49
C GLU A 378 29.49 15.22 4.57
N ALA A 379 28.20 15.54 4.75
CA ALA A 379 27.71 16.42 5.81
C ALA A 379 26.35 15.94 6.35
N PHE A 380 26.14 16.06 7.66
CA PHE A 380 24.84 15.84 8.28
C PHE A 380 24.59 16.80 9.45
N ASN A 381 23.31 16.99 9.79
CA ASN A 381 22.89 17.67 11.01
C ASN A 381 21.86 16.86 11.80
N TYR A 382 21.88 17.07 13.11
CA TYR A 382 20.82 16.67 14.04
C TYR A 382 20.74 17.69 15.19
N ASN A 383 19.63 18.40 15.27
CA ASN A 383 19.47 19.63 16.02
C ASN A 383 20.63 20.61 15.74
N LEU A 384 21.41 20.96 16.77
CA LEU A 384 22.58 21.83 16.64
C LEU A 384 23.89 21.07 16.34
N ILE A 385 23.85 19.74 16.33
CA ILE A 385 25.03 18.91 16.07
C ILE A 385 25.25 18.86 14.57
N GLU A 386 26.46 19.24 14.16
CA GLU A 386 26.94 19.18 12.79
C GLU A 386 28.10 18.20 12.69
N GLY A 387 28.04 17.31 11.71
CA GLY A 387 29.09 16.34 11.44
C GLY A 387 29.44 16.30 9.96
N ASN A 388 30.70 16.00 9.67
CA ASN A 388 31.23 15.88 8.32
C ASN A 388 32.01 14.58 8.15
N ASN A 389 32.06 14.08 6.92
CA ASN A 389 32.81 12.88 6.52
C ASN A 389 32.52 11.67 7.42
N PHE A 390 31.24 11.41 7.71
CA PHE A 390 30.88 10.20 8.43
C PHE A 390 31.08 9.00 7.52
N LYS A 391 31.89 8.04 7.98
CA LYS A 391 32.09 6.75 7.31
C LYS A 391 31.87 5.64 8.32
N GLY A 392 30.91 4.76 8.02
CA GLY A 392 30.51 3.77 9.00
C GLY A 392 29.53 2.74 8.51
N LYS A 393 29.07 1.93 9.45
CA LYS A 393 28.07 0.89 9.24
C LYS A 393 26.91 1.09 10.20
N LEU A 394 25.70 1.01 9.65
CA LEU A 394 24.45 0.93 10.40
C LEU A 394 23.95 -0.52 10.31
N GLU A 395 23.80 -1.19 11.44
CA GLU A 395 23.35 -2.59 11.52
C GLU A 395 21.98 -2.62 12.20
N PHE A 396 20.96 -3.06 11.46
CA PHE A 396 19.59 -3.19 11.96
C PHE A 396 19.31 -4.64 12.34
N ASP A 397 18.74 -4.82 13.52
CA ASP A 397 18.16 -6.08 14.01
C ASP A 397 16.80 -5.72 14.62
N ASN A 398 15.80 -5.62 13.74
CA ASN A 398 14.47 -5.08 13.99
C ASN A 398 14.57 -3.69 14.64
N ASN A 399 14.03 -3.54 15.85
CA ASN A 399 13.99 -2.29 16.59
C ASN A 399 15.33 -1.86 17.21
N ILE A 400 16.44 -2.50 16.86
CA ILE A 400 17.77 -2.10 17.33
C ILE A 400 18.61 -1.70 16.12
N MET A 401 19.15 -0.48 16.15
CA MET A 401 20.16 -0.04 15.19
C MET A 401 21.50 0.16 15.89
N GLY A 402 22.47 -0.68 15.57
CA GLY A 402 23.88 -0.43 15.85
C GLY A 402 24.47 0.58 14.87
N ILE A 403 25.29 1.49 15.36
CA ILE A 403 26.06 2.44 14.55
C ILE A 403 27.53 2.37 14.94
N ARG A 404 28.40 2.18 13.96
CA ARG A 404 29.85 2.28 14.14
C ARG A 404 30.46 3.08 13.02
N GLY A 405 31.32 4.03 13.33
CA GLY A 405 31.98 4.82 12.29
C GLY A 405 32.87 5.92 12.84
N GLU A 406 33.57 6.57 11.92
CA GLU A 406 34.34 7.78 12.17
C GLU A 406 33.57 9.00 11.65
N VAL A 407 33.70 10.14 12.34
CA VAL A 407 33.08 11.41 11.94
C VAL A 407 33.95 12.58 12.38
N ALA A 408 34.04 13.61 11.54
CA ALA A 408 34.56 14.90 11.92
C ALA A 408 33.42 15.77 12.48
N ALA A 409 33.40 15.97 13.80
CA ALA A 409 32.43 16.83 14.48
C ALA A 409 33.13 17.68 15.54
N PHE A 410 32.51 18.79 15.92
CA PHE A 410 33.05 19.73 16.93
C PHE A 410 34.50 20.18 16.62
N ASN A 411 34.84 20.36 15.34
CA ASN A 411 36.19 20.68 14.85
C ASN A 411 37.29 19.68 15.26
N GLY A 412 36.91 18.44 15.59
CA GLY A 412 37.81 17.34 15.91
C GLY A 412 37.42 16.06 15.17
N GLN A 413 37.92 14.93 15.66
CA GLN A 413 37.62 13.60 15.12
C GLN A 413 37.00 12.73 16.20
N LEU A 414 35.95 12.00 15.85
CA LEU A 414 35.23 11.10 16.74
C LEU A 414 35.17 9.71 16.13
N LEU A 415 35.49 8.70 16.93
CA LEU A 415 35.08 7.32 16.67
C LEU A 415 33.82 7.04 17.48
N LEU A 416 32.73 6.68 16.80
CA LEU A 416 31.42 6.39 17.34
C LEU A 416 31.18 4.87 17.34
N ASP A 417 30.72 4.33 18.46
CA ASP A 417 30.12 3.00 18.59
C ASP A 417 28.88 3.12 19.48
N GLY A 418 27.70 2.91 18.91
CA GLY A 418 26.45 3.11 19.62
C GLY A 418 25.33 2.17 19.18
N LYS A 419 24.26 2.18 19.97
CA LYS A 419 23.02 1.43 19.73
C LYS A 419 21.82 2.31 20.02
N THR A 420 20.92 2.41 19.07
CA THR A 420 19.61 3.03 19.22
C THR A 420 18.54 1.95 19.33
N TYR A 421 17.59 2.14 20.23
CA TYR A 421 16.48 1.23 20.49
C TYR A 421 15.17 1.94 20.14
N PHE A 422 14.52 1.49 19.07
CA PHE A 422 13.25 2.03 18.54
C PHE A 422 12.06 1.34 19.22
N GLN A 423 11.77 1.77 20.44
CA GLN A 423 10.58 1.36 21.20
C GLN A 423 9.69 2.58 21.47
N ASP A 424 8.57 2.41 22.20
CA ASP A 424 7.63 3.52 22.47
C ASP A 424 8.31 4.79 23.01
N GLU A 425 9.31 4.65 23.87
CA GLU A 425 10.22 5.71 24.31
C GLU A 425 11.65 5.34 23.85
N PRO A 426 12.12 5.88 22.71
CA PRO A 426 13.41 5.53 22.15
C PRO A 426 14.57 5.92 23.07
N TYR A 427 15.68 5.19 22.97
CA TYR A 427 16.91 5.56 23.66
C TYR A 427 18.16 5.16 22.88
N LEU A 428 19.25 5.86 23.17
CA LEU A 428 20.56 5.71 22.55
C LEU A 428 21.60 5.46 23.65
N GLU A 429 22.42 4.44 23.42
CA GLU A 429 23.65 4.21 24.18
C GLU A 429 24.83 4.36 23.22
N ALA A 430 25.74 5.28 23.49
CA ALA A 430 26.88 5.54 22.60
C ALA A 430 28.18 5.70 23.37
N LYS A 431 29.27 5.21 22.77
CA LYS A 431 30.65 5.45 23.19
C LYS A 431 31.35 6.26 22.12
N LEU A 432 32.00 7.34 22.54
CA LEU A 432 32.76 8.22 21.67
C LEU A 432 34.22 8.22 22.13
N THR A 433 35.13 8.03 21.17
CA THR A 433 36.53 8.40 21.35
C THR A 433 36.79 9.68 20.57
N CYS A 434 36.92 10.78 21.30
CA CYS A 434 37.10 12.12 20.77
C CYS A 434 38.58 12.49 20.76
N LYS A 435 39.05 13.04 19.64
CA LYS A 435 40.40 13.56 19.49
C LYS A 435 40.36 15.00 19.01
N ALA A 436 41.03 15.87 19.78
CA ALA A 436 41.24 17.26 19.48
C ALA A 436 39.96 18.06 19.18
N ILE A 437 38.83 17.71 19.85
CA ILE A 437 37.56 18.41 19.70
C ILE A 437 37.66 19.82 20.30
N ASP A 438 37.07 20.82 19.66
CA ASP A 438 36.97 22.17 20.20
C ASP A 438 35.91 22.20 21.30
N VAL A 439 36.32 22.53 22.52
CA VAL A 439 35.42 22.51 23.69
C VAL A 439 34.30 23.55 23.56
N THR A 440 34.58 24.68 22.93
CA THR A 440 33.59 25.74 22.69
C THR A 440 32.47 25.22 21.81
N GLU A 441 32.83 24.61 20.66
CA GLU A 441 31.87 24.06 19.72
C GLU A 441 31.15 22.84 20.28
N PHE A 442 31.87 21.96 20.98
CA PHE A 442 31.27 20.78 21.61
C PHE A 442 30.17 21.17 22.60
N PHE A 443 30.44 22.12 23.50
CA PHE A 443 29.42 22.60 24.44
C PHE A 443 28.32 23.37 23.72
N ARG A 444 28.64 24.23 22.74
CA ARG A 444 27.63 25.01 22.03
C ARG A 444 26.62 24.12 21.29
N GLN A 445 27.10 23.16 20.51
CA GLN A 445 26.27 22.26 19.71
C GLN A 445 25.53 21.21 20.56
N SER A 446 26.01 20.94 21.78
CA SER A 446 25.31 20.10 22.75
C SER A 446 24.41 20.90 23.71
N GLU A 447 24.10 22.16 23.38
CA GLU A 447 23.28 23.07 24.20
C GLU A 447 23.76 23.22 25.65
N ASN A 448 25.08 23.27 25.82
CA ASN A 448 25.79 23.25 27.10
C ASN A 448 25.38 22.07 28.01
N PHE A 449 24.78 21.02 27.44
CA PHE A 449 24.15 19.92 28.17
C PHE A 449 23.09 20.39 29.18
N GLY A 450 22.41 21.51 28.89
CA GLY A 450 21.44 22.14 29.79
C GLY A 450 22.07 22.79 31.03
N GLN A 451 23.39 23.03 31.06
CA GLN A 451 24.08 23.60 32.22
C GLN A 451 24.18 25.13 32.16
N ASP A 452 23.94 25.77 33.31
CA ASP A 452 24.13 27.21 33.48
C ASP A 452 25.54 27.62 33.91
N VAL A 453 26.33 26.67 34.43
CA VAL A 453 27.64 26.96 35.04
C VAL A 453 28.78 26.87 34.01
N LEU A 454 28.91 25.70 33.36
CA LEU A 454 29.92 25.45 32.33
C LEU A 454 29.29 25.69 30.95
N GLN A 455 29.43 26.92 30.46
CA GLN A 455 28.88 27.34 29.17
C GLN A 455 29.97 27.56 28.14
N SER A 456 29.67 27.26 26.87
CA SER A 456 30.56 27.41 25.72
C SER A 456 31.26 28.77 25.66
N GLN A 457 30.55 29.86 25.95
CA GLN A 457 31.12 31.22 25.98
C GLN A 457 32.30 31.41 26.95
N ASN A 458 32.40 30.56 27.97
CA ASN A 458 33.44 30.60 28.99
C ASN A 458 34.53 29.53 28.78
N LEU A 459 34.41 28.70 27.74
CA LEU A 459 35.30 27.57 27.47
C LEU A 459 36.09 27.83 26.18
N LYS A 460 37.37 27.47 26.18
CA LYS A 460 38.26 27.52 25.01
C LYS A 460 39.30 26.42 25.09
N GLY A 461 39.72 25.90 23.94
CA GLY A 461 40.79 24.91 23.84
C GLY A 461 40.33 23.64 23.14
N LYS A 462 41.23 22.66 23.10
CA LYS A 462 40.98 21.34 22.51
C LYS A 462 40.96 20.25 23.58
N LEU A 463 40.19 19.21 23.34
CA LEU A 463 39.98 18.10 24.25
C LEU A 463 40.18 16.75 23.57
N ASP A 464 40.89 15.85 24.24
CA ASP A 464 40.79 14.42 23.99
C ASP A 464 39.88 13.83 25.07
N ALA A 465 38.89 13.03 24.67
CA ALA A 465 37.90 12.50 25.61
C ALA A 465 37.43 11.10 25.23
N LEU A 466 37.12 10.31 26.26
CA LEU A 466 36.35 9.08 26.16
C LEU A 466 34.99 9.34 26.79
N ILE A 467 33.94 9.31 25.99
CA ILE A 467 32.59 9.70 26.41
C ILE A 467 31.65 8.50 26.29
N ALA A 468 30.86 8.24 27.32
CA ALA A 468 29.67 7.39 27.24
C ALA A 468 28.43 8.27 27.37
N ILE A 469 27.50 8.15 26.42
CA ILE A 469 26.26 8.92 26.34
C ILE A 469 25.08 7.95 26.43
N TYR A 470 24.12 8.31 27.28
CA TYR A 470 22.82 7.66 27.39
C TYR A 470 21.76 8.74 27.18
N ALA A 471 21.12 8.71 26.03
CA ALA A 471 20.15 9.69 25.55
C ALA A 471 18.77 9.06 25.42
N TYR A 472 17.72 9.80 25.74
CA TYR A 472 16.35 9.31 25.79
C TYR A 472 15.41 10.29 25.08
N TRP A 473 14.33 9.77 24.51
CA TRP A 473 13.27 10.54 23.89
C TRP A 473 11.91 10.13 24.46
N ASP A 474 10.96 11.07 24.50
CA ASP A 474 9.58 10.77 24.86
C ASP A 474 8.84 10.06 23.70
N LYS A 475 7.55 9.78 23.90
CA LYS A 475 6.71 9.06 22.94
C LYS A 475 6.41 9.86 21.68
N GLU A 476 6.56 11.17 21.77
CA GLU A 476 6.40 12.14 20.70
C GLU A 476 7.72 12.36 19.93
N GLY A 477 8.82 11.77 20.40
CA GLY A 477 10.15 11.87 19.81
C GLY A 477 10.91 13.13 20.21
N ASN A 478 10.49 13.84 21.27
CA ASN A 478 11.23 14.98 21.81
C ASN A 478 12.38 14.48 22.70
N PHE A 479 13.53 15.14 22.63
CA PHE A 479 14.70 14.80 23.43
C PHE A 479 14.48 15.09 24.92
N ASP A 480 14.66 14.08 25.77
CA ASP A 480 14.48 14.17 27.22
C ASP A 480 15.81 14.53 27.90
N MET A 481 16.08 15.83 28.00
CA MET A 481 17.27 16.40 28.64
C MET A 481 17.42 15.95 30.11
N ASP A 482 16.32 15.77 30.85
CA ASP A 482 16.36 15.40 32.27
C ASP A 482 16.90 13.97 32.48
N LYS A 483 16.71 13.10 31.48
CA LYS A 483 17.22 11.73 31.47
C LYS A 483 18.61 11.58 30.84
N LEU A 484 19.15 12.61 30.18
CA LEU A 484 20.49 12.56 29.59
C LEU A 484 21.54 12.22 30.66
N ARG A 485 22.35 11.19 30.41
CA ARG A 485 23.53 10.87 31.23
C ARG A 485 24.78 10.84 30.36
N VAL A 486 25.79 11.59 30.78
CA VAL A 486 27.09 11.67 30.09
C VAL A 486 28.19 11.37 31.10
N LEU A 487 29.02 10.38 30.80
CA LEU A 487 30.24 10.07 31.56
C LEU A 487 31.44 10.36 30.66
N ALA A 488 32.32 11.26 31.08
CA ALA A 488 33.49 11.65 30.31
C ALA A 488 34.78 11.42 31.09
N GLY A 489 35.68 10.62 30.53
CA GLY A 489 37.09 10.60 30.89
C GLY A 489 37.83 11.59 30.00
N VAL A 490 38.47 12.58 30.61
CA VAL A 490 39.14 13.68 29.90
C VAL A 490 40.64 13.59 30.14
N ALA A 491 41.45 13.74 29.09
CA ALA A 491 42.92 13.66 29.15
C ALA A 491 43.60 14.92 28.63
#